data_AF-A0A377TI98-F1
#
_entry.id   AF-A0A377TI98-F1
#
_cell.length_a   1.000
_cell.length_b   1.000
_cell.length_c   1.000
_cell.angle_alpha   90.00
_cell.angle_beta   90.00
_cell.angle_gamma   90.00
#
_symmetry.space_group_name_H-M   'P 1'
#
loop_
_entity.id
_entity.type
_entity.pdbx_description
1 polymer ?
#
loop_
_entity_poly.entity_id
_entity_poly.type
_entity_poly.pdbx_seq_one_letter_code
_entity_poly.pdbx_strand_id
1 'polypeptide(L)'
;MTLKDFSKFVKDEIGFSYNGYFRSGWGTASHGSPKSWAIGSLGRLGNEYSGWFDLQLKQRVFQEGDKRVDAIVMLDGNVGQQYSTGWFGDNAGGENYIQFSDMYVNTKGFLPFAPEADFWVGKHGAPKLKSRCWTGKRREPMRRPA
;
A
#
# COMPACT_ATOMS: atom_id res chain seq x y z
N MET A 1 32.67 13.71 5.87
CA MET A 1 31.73 12.58 5.74
C MET A 1 31.00 12.40 7.06
N THR A 2 29.68 12.39 7.04
CA THR A 2 28.83 12.16 8.22
C THR A 2 28.19 10.77 8.17
N LEU A 3 27.67 10.28 9.31
CA LEU A 3 26.86 9.06 9.36
C LEU A 3 25.64 9.11 8.43
N LYS A 4 25.09 10.30 8.18
CA LYS A 4 24.00 10.50 7.22
C LYS A 4 24.46 10.28 5.79
N ASP A 5 25.65 10.75 5.43
CA ASP A 5 26.24 10.56 4.10
C ASP A 5 26.55 9.08 3.86
N PHE A 6 27.08 8.39 4.86
CA PHE A 6 27.34 6.95 4.80
C PHE A 6 26.04 6.13 4.68
N SER A 7 25.01 6.45 5.46
CA SER A 7 23.71 5.79 5.36
C SER A 7 23.06 6.01 3.99
N LYS A 8 23.19 7.22 3.42
CA LYS A 8 22.71 7.53 2.07
C LYS A 8 23.48 6.73 1.01
N PHE A 9 24.80 6.69 1.11
CA PHE A 9 25.65 5.89 0.23
C PHE A 9 25.27 4.40 0.24
N VAL A 10 25.14 3.80 1.42
CA VAL A 10 24.74 2.40 1.57
C VAL A 10 23.34 2.15 1.00
N LYS A 11 22.38 3.05 1.21
CA LYS A 11 21.04 2.93 0.60
C LYS A 11 21.07 3.02 -0.92
N ASP A 12 21.86 3.95 -1.44
CA ASP A 12 21.99 4.17 -2.88
C ASP A 12 22.70 2.97 -3.54
N GLU A 13 23.68 2.37 -2.87
CA GLU A 13 24.41 1.17 -3.32
C GLU A 13 23.54 -0.08 -3.27
N ILE A 14 22.84 -0.35 -2.16
CA ILE A 14 21.94 -1.51 -2.02
C ILE A 14 20.78 -1.41 -3.01
N GLY A 15 20.32 -0.19 -3.33
CA GLY A 15 19.24 0.05 -4.28
C GLY A 15 17.87 -0.46 -3.80
N PHE A 16 17.78 -0.88 -2.54
CA PHE A 16 16.55 -1.31 -1.89
C PHE A 16 15.84 -0.14 -1.22
N SER A 17 14.53 -0.10 -1.35
CA SER A 17 13.67 0.84 -0.65
C SER A 17 12.37 0.18 -0.22
N TYR A 18 11.89 0.60 0.94
CA TYR A 18 10.62 0.19 1.50
C TYR A 18 9.78 1.44 1.77
N ASN A 19 8.55 1.43 1.26
CA ASN A 19 7.55 2.46 1.47
C ASN A 19 6.23 1.79 1.82
N GLY A 20 5.35 2.47 2.56
CA GLY A 20 4.07 1.86 2.85
C GLY A 20 3.15 2.67 3.74
N TYR A 21 1.96 2.12 3.94
CA TYR A 21 0.98 2.55 4.93
C TYR A 21 0.71 1.38 5.88
N PHE A 22 0.67 1.66 7.17
CA PHE A 22 0.39 0.67 8.20
C PHE A 22 -0.53 1.29 9.25
N ARG A 23 -1.60 0.58 9.61
CA ARG A 23 -2.44 0.88 10.78
C ARG A 23 -2.64 -0.38 11.59
N SER A 24 -2.56 -0.22 12.90
CA SER A 24 -2.94 -1.24 13.88
C SER A 24 -3.37 -0.55 15.17
N GLY A 25 -4.03 -1.28 16.05
CA GLY A 25 -4.53 -0.77 17.32
C GLY A 25 -5.27 -1.85 18.09
N TRP A 26 -5.81 -1.45 19.24
CA TRP A 26 -6.73 -2.24 20.03
C TRP A 26 -7.85 -1.31 20.53
N GLY A 27 -9.01 -1.87 20.79
CA GLY A 27 -10.16 -1.11 21.29
C GLY A 27 -11.00 -1.95 22.22
N THR A 28 -11.77 -1.28 23.07
CA THR A 28 -12.75 -1.89 23.97
C THR A 28 -14.10 -1.21 23.77
N ALA A 29 -15.18 -1.91 24.07
CA ALA A 29 -16.52 -1.35 24.08
C ALA A 29 -17.26 -1.81 25.34
N SER A 30 -18.20 -0.99 25.81
CA SER A 30 -18.98 -1.27 27.03
C SER A 30 -20.00 -2.40 26.85
N HIS A 31 -20.30 -2.78 25.61
CA HIS A 31 -21.33 -3.77 25.26
C HIS A 31 -20.85 -4.71 24.15
N GLY A 32 -19.83 -5.51 24.43
CA GLY A 32 -19.29 -6.52 23.51
C GLY A 32 -18.06 -6.05 22.73
N SER A 33 -17.80 -6.68 21.57
CA SER A 33 -16.62 -6.35 20.77
C SER A 33 -16.77 -4.99 20.05
N PRO A 34 -15.68 -4.20 19.93
CA PRO A 34 -15.69 -2.95 19.18
C PRO A 34 -16.10 -3.18 17.72
N LYS A 35 -16.93 -2.27 17.17
CA LYS A 35 -17.38 -2.34 15.78
C LYS A 35 -17.25 -0.97 15.11
N SER A 36 -16.67 -0.96 13.92
CA SER A 36 -16.56 0.26 13.11
C SER A 36 -17.95 0.67 12.64
N TRP A 37 -18.27 1.97 12.69
CA TRP A 37 -19.58 2.51 12.34
C TRP A 37 -19.53 3.40 11.11
N ALA A 38 -20.48 3.20 10.18
CA ALA A 38 -20.63 4.00 8.96
C ALA A 38 -19.29 4.28 8.22
N ILE A 39 -18.52 3.21 7.98
CA ILE A 39 -17.21 3.25 7.32
C ILE A 39 -17.32 3.98 5.98
N GLY A 40 -16.44 4.95 5.76
CA GLY A 40 -16.41 5.77 4.54
C GLY A 40 -17.42 6.92 4.52
N SER A 41 -18.23 7.10 5.57
CA SER A 41 -19.08 8.28 5.77
C SER A 41 -18.67 9.12 6.97
N LEU A 42 -18.20 8.48 8.04
CA LEU A 42 -17.64 9.15 9.22
C LEU A 42 -16.12 9.26 9.16
N GLY A 43 -15.56 10.13 10.01
CA GLY A 43 -14.12 10.21 10.24
C GLY A 43 -13.54 8.89 10.73
N ARG A 44 -12.26 8.64 10.39
CA ARG A 44 -11.58 7.37 10.69
C ARG A 44 -10.99 7.31 12.10
N LEU A 45 -10.79 8.45 12.76
CA LEU A 45 -10.16 8.51 14.09
C LEU A 45 -11.02 7.76 15.12
N GLY A 46 -10.44 6.72 15.73
CA GLY A 46 -11.12 5.91 16.74
C GLY A 46 -12.27 5.03 16.22
N ASN A 47 -12.44 4.89 14.91
CA ASN A 47 -13.57 4.20 14.28
C ASN A 47 -13.12 3.07 13.31
N GLU A 48 -11.92 2.55 13.53
CA GLU A 48 -11.32 1.48 12.71
C GLU A 48 -10.70 0.40 13.60
N TYR A 49 -11.34 -0.76 13.68
CA TYR A 49 -10.96 -1.86 14.59
C TYR A 49 -10.37 -3.07 13.84
N SER A 50 -9.61 -2.79 12.78
CA SER A 50 -8.81 -3.79 12.05
C SER A 50 -7.39 -3.27 11.82
N GLY A 51 -6.43 -4.17 11.62
CA GLY A 51 -5.11 -3.82 11.10
C GLY A 51 -5.15 -3.77 9.58
N TRP A 52 -4.49 -2.79 8.97
CA TRP A 52 -4.30 -2.75 7.51
C TRP A 52 -2.87 -2.37 7.20
N PHE A 53 -2.29 -3.04 6.21
CA PHE A 53 -0.98 -2.69 5.69
C PHE A 53 -0.99 -2.65 4.16
N ASP A 54 -0.21 -1.72 3.64
CA ASP A 54 0.17 -1.56 2.24
C ASP A 54 1.70 -1.41 2.27
N LEU A 55 2.45 -2.44 1.88
CA LEU A 55 3.92 -2.49 1.97
C LEU A 55 4.49 -2.63 0.57
N GLN A 56 5.13 -1.58 0.07
CA GLN A 56 5.85 -1.59 -1.19
C GLN A 56 7.34 -1.81 -0.96
N LEU A 57 7.85 -2.84 -1.61
CA LEU A 57 9.26 -3.20 -1.68
C LEU A 57 9.73 -2.89 -3.09
N LYS A 58 10.80 -2.11 -3.21
CA LYS A 58 11.42 -1.77 -4.47
C LYS A 58 12.90 -2.09 -4.40
N GLN A 59 13.36 -2.93 -5.32
CA GLN A 59 14.76 -3.32 -5.47
C GLN A 59 15.27 -2.86 -6.83
N ARG A 60 16.37 -2.10 -6.84
CA ARG A 60 17.13 -1.87 -8.08
C ARG A 60 17.89 -3.15 -8.41
N VAL A 61 17.57 -3.77 -9.55
CA VAL A 61 18.17 -5.03 -9.99
C VAL A 61 19.24 -4.81 -11.07
N PHE A 62 19.22 -3.65 -11.73
CA PHE A 62 20.22 -3.26 -12.73
C PHE A 62 20.43 -1.75 -12.74
N GLN A 63 21.69 -1.32 -12.89
CA GLN A 63 22.07 0.06 -13.14
C GLN A 63 23.38 0.10 -13.93
N GLU A 64 23.34 0.65 -15.14
CA GLU A 64 24.53 0.89 -15.96
C GLU A 64 24.33 2.18 -16.75
N GLY A 65 25.18 3.18 -16.51
CA GLY A 65 25.00 4.50 -17.11
C GLY A 65 23.61 5.10 -16.81
N ASP A 66 22.89 5.45 -17.86
CA ASP A 66 21.52 5.97 -17.83
C ASP A 66 20.43 4.88 -17.76
N LYS A 67 20.81 3.60 -17.91
CA LYS A 67 19.90 2.47 -17.89
C LYS A 67 19.68 1.96 -16.48
N ARG A 68 18.42 1.80 -16.11
CA ARG A 68 18.01 1.34 -14.78
C ARG A 68 16.84 0.38 -14.88
N VAL A 69 16.86 -0.67 -14.05
CA VAL A 69 15.75 -1.59 -13.85
C VAL A 69 15.46 -1.72 -12.37
N ASP A 70 14.20 -1.46 -11.99
CA ASP A 70 13.68 -1.65 -10.65
C ASP A 70 12.60 -2.74 -10.66
N ALA A 71 12.72 -3.72 -9.76
CA ALA A 71 11.65 -4.66 -9.44
C ALA A 71 10.82 -4.12 -8.28
N ILE A 72 9.50 -4.09 -8.43
CA ILE A 72 8.56 -3.56 -7.44
C ILE A 72 7.53 -4.63 -7.08
N VAL A 73 7.33 -4.81 -5.78
CA VAL A 73 6.29 -5.67 -5.22
C VAL A 73 5.54 -4.89 -4.15
N MET A 74 4.21 -4.92 -4.19
CA MET A 74 3.36 -4.35 -3.14
C MET A 74 2.53 -5.46 -2.50
N LEU A 75 2.66 -5.57 -1.19
CA LEU A 75 1.94 -6.49 -0.33
C LEU A 75 0.86 -5.72 0.42
N ASP A 76 -0.39 -6.13 0.32
CA ASP A 76 -1.48 -5.53 1.06
C ASP A 76 -2.34 -6.57 1.77
N GLY A 77 -2.92 -6.17 2.91
CA GLY A 77 -3.70 -7.08 3.73
C GLY A 77 -4.41 -6.41 4.91
N ASN A 78 -5.50 -7.02 5.32
CA ASN A 78 -6.28 -6.72 6.51
C ASN A 78 -6.10 -7.84 7.52
N VAL A 79 -5.77 -7.45 8.75
CA VAL A 79 -5.56 -8.36 9.88
C VAL A 79 -6.60 -8.05 10.94
N GLY A 80 -7.25 -9.07 11.46
CA GLY A 80 -8.26 -8.96 12.50
C GLY A 80 -7.59 -8.63 13.83
N GLN A 81 -8.27 -7.86 14.67
CA GLN A 81 -7.80 -7.51 16.01
C GLN A 81 -8.40 -8.41 17.09
N GLN A 82 -9.22 -9.40 16.72
CA GLN A 82 -10.04 -10.18 17.64
C GLN A 82 -9.28 -11.33 18.31
N TYR A 83 -8.24 -11.88 17.67
CA TYR A 83 -7.48 -13.01 18.21
C TYR A 83 -5.98 -12.82 17.96
N SER A 84 -5.19 -12.88 19.05
CA SER A 84 -3.72 -12.77 19.01
C SER A 84 -3.03 -13.92 18.25
N THR A 85 -3.76 -15.04 18.04
CA THR A 85 -3.24 -16.29 17.48
C THR A 85 -3.74 -16.59 16.06
N GLY A 86 -4.18 -15.56 15.31
CA GLY A 86 -4.60 -15.73 13.92
C GLY A 86 -3.43 -16.08 13.00
N TRP A 87 -3.56 -17.13 12.19
CA TRP A 87 -2.62 -17.41 11.11
C TRP A 87 -2.84 -16.41 9.97
N PHE A 88 -1.75 -15.93 9.35
CA PHE A 88 -1.86 -15.08 8.16
C PHE A 88 -2.73 -15.78 7.10
N GLY A 89 -3.90 -15.20 6.79
CA GLY A 89 -4.78 -15.70 5.75
C GLY A 89 -5.84 -16.70 6.19
N ASP A 90 -6.27 -16.75 7.46
CA ASP A 90 -7.37 -17.65 7.86
C ASP A 90 -8.72 -17.26 7.22
N ASN A 91 -8.82 -16.08 6.57
CA ASN A 91 -10.01 -15.57 5.87
C ASN A 91 -11.32 -15.60 6.70
N ALA A 92 -11.18 -15.84 8.00
CA ALA A 92 -12.21 -15.84 9.02
C ALA A 92 -12.27 -14.45 9.66
N GLY A 93 -13.45 -14.01 10.10
CA GLY A 93 -13.58 -12.76 10.87
C GLY A 93 -13.30 -11.45 10.12
N GLY A 94 -13.21 -11.47 8.78
CA GLY A 94 -12.96 -10.27 7.97
C GLY A 94 -11.48 -9.97 7.69
N GLU A 95 -10.60 -10.93 7.97
CA GLU A 95 -9.22 -10.94 7.50
C GLU A 95 -9.14 -11.30 6.02
N ASN A 96 -8.02 -11.00 5.35
CA ASN A 96 -7.75 -11.53 4.02
C ASN A 96 -6.36 -12.14 3.91
N TYR A 97 -6.22 -13.08 2.97
CA TYR A 97 -4.90 -13.52 2.50
C TYR A 97 -4.04 -12.33 2.10
N ILE A 98 -2.74 -12.40 2.35
CA ILE A 98 -1.78 -11.42 1.85
C ILE A 98 -1.92 -11.36 0.32
N GLN A 99 -2.15 -10.15 -0.19
CA GLN A 99 -2.32 -9.90 -1.62
C GLN A 99 -1.08 -9.23 -2.18
N PHE A 100 -0.73 -9.63 -3.40
CA PHE A 100 0.24 -8.91 -4.22
C PHE A 100 -0.54 -7.93 -5.10
N SER A 101 -0.76 -6.69 -4.64
CA SER A 101 -1.49 -5.66 -5.41
C SER A 101 -0.70 -5.22 -6.63
N ASP A 102 0.59 -4.97 -6.46
CA ASP A 102 1.52 -4.66 -7.54
C ASP A 102 2.67 -5.66 -7.56
N MET A 103 3.05 -6.09 -8.77
CA MET A 103 4.21 -6.92 -9.04
C MET A 103 4.64 -6.65 -10.48
N TYR A 104 5.63 -5.78 -10.63
CA TYR A 104 6.05 -5.30 -11.94
C TYR A 104 7.52 -4.88 -11.94
N VAL A 105 8.05 -4.73 -13.14
CA VAL A 105 9.38 -4.16 -13.39
C VAL A 105 9.20 -2.81 -14.05
N ASN A 106 9.95 -1.81 -13.57
CA ASN A 106 10.04 -0.50 -14.19
C ASN A 106 11.45 -0.29 -14.76
N THR A 107 11.54 0.25 -15.96
CA THR A 107 12.79 0.50 -16.67
C THR A 107 12.88 1.96 -17.12
N LYS A 108 14.12 2.46 -17.18
CA LYS A 108 14.45 3.80 -17.67
C LYS A 108 15.73 3.75 -18.50
N GLY A 109 15.83 4.59 -19.54
CA GLY A 109 16.98 4.62 -20.46
C GLY A 109 16.97 3.54 -21.55
N PHE A 110 15.92 2.72 -21.63
CA PHE A 110 15.83 1.62 -22.61
C PHE A 110 15.12 1.99 -23.92
N LEU A 111 14.42 3.12 -23.96
CA LEU A 111 13.76 3.64 -25.16
C LEU A 111 14.66 4.68 -25.83
N PRO A 112 15.29 4.41 -26.99
CA PRO A 112 16.25 5.34 -27.60
C PRO A 112 15.63 6.68 -28.00
N PHE A 113 14.33 6.69 -28.32
CA PHE A 113 13.59 7.89 -28.70
C PHE A 113 13.10 8.72 -27.50
N ALA A 114 13.13 8.17 -26.28
CA ALA A 114 12.72 8.83 -25.05
C ALA A 114 13.46 8.24 -23.84
N PRO A 115 14.78 8.50 -23.68
CA PRO A 115 15.59 7.91 -22.62
C PRO A 115 15.07 8.23 -21.20
N GLU A 116 14.40 9.36 -21.04
CA GLU A 116 13.81 9.82 -19.78
C GLU A 116 12.48 9.14 -19.40
N ALA A 117 11.85 8.44 -20.34
CA ALA A 117 10.56 7.79 -20.11
C ALA A 117 10.68 6.58 -19.19
N ASP A 118 9.69 6.42 -18.30
CA ASP A 118 9.52 5.22 -17.49
C ASP A 118 8.66 4.21 -18.26
N PHE A 119 9.19 3.02 -18.47
CA PHE A 119 8.48 1.91 -19.11
C PHE A 119 8.32 0.76 -18.12
N TRP A 120 7.10 0.29 -17.92
CA TRP A 120 6.82 -0.76 -16.94
C TRP A 120 6.04 -1.93 -17.54
N VAL A 121 6.32 -3.12 -17.01
CA VAL A 121 5.64 -4.37 -17.40
C VAL A 121 5.33 -5.18 -16.15
N GLY A 122 4.08 -5.62 -16.02
CA GLY A 122 3.61 -6.48 -14.95
C GLY A 122 2.26 -6.03 -14.41
N LYS A 123 1.89 -6.56 -13.23
CA LYS A 123 0.69 -6.14 -12.52
C LYS A 123 0.97 -4.82 -11.83
N HIS A 124 0.33 -3.74 -12.28
CA HIS A 124 0.47 -2.43 -11.67
C HIS A 124 -0.88 -1.71 -11.70
N GLY A 125 -1.37 -1.30 -10.52
CA GLY A 125 -2.58 -0.51 -10.41
C GLY A 125 -2.37 0.95 -10.81
N ALA A 126 -3.39 1.57 -11.39
CA ALA A 126 -3.37 3.01 -11.66
C ALA A 126 -3.16 3.83 -10.36
N PRO A 127 -2.47 4.98 -10.42
CA PRO A 127 -2.28 5.85 -9.26
C PRO A 127 -3.63 6.22 -8.61
N LYS A 128 -3.82 5.79 -7.36
CA LYS A 128 -5.05 6.09 -6.61
C LYS A 128 -4.92 7.45 -5.93
N LEU A 129 -5.57 8.48 -6.48
CA LEU A 129 -5.75 9.73 -5.76
C LEU A 129 -6.73 9.49 -4.60
N LYS A 130 -6.24 9.54 -3.36
CA LYS A 130 -7.08 9.41 -2.15
C LYS A 130 -7.04 10.72 -1.37
N SER A 131 -8.20 11.28 -1.06
CA SER A 131 -8.31 12.39 -0.10
C SER A 131 -7.98 11.87 1.30
N ARG A 132 -6.97 12.49 1.95
CA ARG A 132 -6.60 12.20 3.35
C ARG A 132 -7.63 12.74 4.36
N CYS A 133 -8.48 13.67 3.92
CA CYS A 133 -9.48 14.36 4.72
C CYS A 133 -10.88 14.26 4.08
N TRP A 134 -11.79 13.62 4.82
CA TRP A 134 -13.25 13.82 4.88
C TRP A 134 -14.22 13.42 3.73
N THR A 135 -15.34 12.88 4.23
CA THR A 135 -16.71 12.72 3.68
C THR A 135 -17.02 11.60 2.70
N GLY A 136 -17.94 10.74 3.18
CA GLY A 136 -19.03 10.10 2.44
C GLY A 136 -18.82 9.91 0.94
N LYS A 137 -18.76 8.64 0.51
CA LYS A 137 -19.21 8.29 -0.84
C LYS A 137 -20.56 8.98 -1.10
N ARG A 138 -20.58 10.08 -1.85
CA ARG A 138 -21.79 10.54 -2.51
C ARG A 138 -22.14 9.43 -3.49
N ARG A 139 -23.08 8.57 -3.11
CA ARG A 139 -23.86 7.82 -4.08
C ARG A 139 -24.57 8.90 -4.90
N GLU A 140 -24.20 9.03 -6.17
CA GLU A 140 -25.08 9.74 -7.10
C GLU A 140 -26.45 9.05 -7.05
N PRO A 141 -27.56 9.80 -6.88
CA PRO A 141 -28.87 9.19 -6.99
C PRO A 141 -29.05 8.72 -8.44
N MET A 142 -29.19 7.40 -8.61
CA MET A 142 -29.71 6.78 -9.83
C MET A 142 -30.94 7.58 -10.27
N ARG A 143 -30.84 8.33 -11.37
CA ARG A 143 -32.02 8.83 -12.07
C ARG A 143 -32.79 7.61 -12.56
N ARG A 144 -33.95 7.36 -11.97
CA ARG A 144 -34.93 6.44 -12.55
C ARG A 144 -35.42 7.07 -13.86
N PRO A 145 -35.38 6.37 -15.00
CA PRO A 145 -36.11 6.83 -16.16
C PRO A 145 -37.62 6.71 -15.86
N ALA A 146 -38.36 7.76 -16.22
CA ALA A 146 -39.81 7.74 -16.35
C ALA A 146 -40.17 7.07 -17.69
#